data_AF-A0A1F3B1Q4-F1
#
_entry.id   AF-A0A1F3B1Q4-F1
#
_cell.length_a   1.000
_cell.length_b   1.000
_cell.length_c   1.000
_cell.angle_alpha   90.00
_cell.angle_beta   90.00
_cell.angle_gamma   90.00
#
_symmetry.space_group_name_H-M   'P 1'
#
loop_
_entity.id
_entity.type
_entity.pdbx_description
1 polymer ?
#
loop_
_entity_poly.entity_id
_entity_poly.type
_entity_poly.pdbx_seq_one_letter_code
_entity_poly.pdbx_strand_id
1 'polypeptide(L)'
;MIHARIVRQLSAYLDGELDPSVSRAVAAHLAECDACRHELAMLRQVKGLLERLPEVEPPQAVWHGLRARLAAEDRATVTILDTMRAAFRRPAVAAVAAMVVLLLVALPLVKGRIDRLQAADIGVDLYVREHALQSVVDPFVDRAYLGLLIGDANLALAGARRTPGEEP
;
A
#
# COMPACT_ATOMS: atom_id res chain seq x y z
N MET A 1 -24.19 -9.20 23.18
CA MET A 1 -23.64 -7.84 23.27
C MET A 1 -23.67 -7.37 24.71
N ILE A 2 -22.70 -6.55 25.13
CA ILE A 2 -22.63 -6.00 26.50
C ILE A 2 -23.75 -4.96 26.66
N HIS A 3 -24.57 -5.08 27.71
CA HIS A 3 -25.71 -4.22 28.03
C HIS A 3 -25.39 -2.71 27.92
N ALA A 4 -24.24 -2.27 28.46
CA ALA A 4 -23.79 -0.88 28.40
C ALA A 4 -23.63 -0.32 26.96
N ARG A 5 -23.32 -1.18 25.98
CA ARG A 5 -23.24 -0.76 24.57
C ARG A 5 -24.62 -0.50 23.99
N ILE A 6 -25.61 -1.33 24.34
CA ILE A 6 -26.99 -1.16 23.87
C ILE A 6 -27.57 0.14 24.39
N VAL A 7 -27.41 0.44 25.68
CA VAL A 7 -27.93 1.69 26.29
C VAL A 7 -27.43 2.92 25.52
N ARG A 8 -26.15 2.96 25.14
CA ARG A 8 -25.58 4.06 24.33
C ARG A 8 -26.12 4.15 22.90
N GLN A 9 -26.68 3.05 22.38
CA GLN A 9 -27.22 2.97 21.02
C GLN A 9 -28.74 3.19 20.99
N LEU A 10 -29.43 3.28 22.13
CA LEU A 10 -30.89 3.40 22.17
C LEU A 10 -31.41 4.71 21.56
N SER A 11 -30.71 5.83 21.71
CA SER A 11 -31.10 7.10 21.07
C SER A 11 -31.02 6.99 19.54
N ALA A 12 -29.86 6.59 19.01
CA ALA A 12 -29.69 6.38 17.57
C ALA A 12 -30.64 5.31 17.01
N TYR A 13 -30.96 4.28 17.80
CA TYR A 13 -31.99 3.29 17.45
C TYR A 13 -33.38 3.92 17.34
N LEU A 14 -33.74 4.80 18.28
CA LEU A 14 -35.02 5.52 18.29
C LEU A 14 -35.14 6.49 17.10
N ASP A 15 -34.02 7.08 16.67
CA ASP A 15 -33.97 8.02 15.56
C ASP A 15 -33.77 7.34 14.19
N GLY A 16 -33.54 6.01 14.18
CA GLY A 16 -33.37 5.24 12.94
C GLY A 16 -32.01 5.42 12.27
N GLU A 17 -31.01 5.91 13.00
CA GLU A 17 -29.67 6.26 12.48
C GLU A 17 -28.66 5.11 12.54
N LEU A 18 -29.07 3.94 13.06
CA LEU A 18 -28.19 2.78 13.17
C LEU A 18 -28.14 1.97 11.87
N ASP A 19 -26.95 1.44 11.56
CA ASP A 19 -26.78 0.44 10.51
C ASP A 19 -27.74 -0.74 10.70
N PRO A 20 -28.26 -1.35 9.60
CA PRO A 20 -29.24 -2.45 9.69
C PRO A 20 -28.77 -3.66 10.49
N SER A 21 -27.46 -3.94 10.51
CA SER A 21 -26.88 -5.02 11.32
C SER A 21 -26.94 -4.72 12.81
N VAL A 22 -26.64 -3.48 13.20
CA VAL A 22 -26.66 -3.02 14.59
C VAL A 22 -28.09 -2.89 15.08
N SER A 23 -28.99 -2.34 14.27
CA SER A 23 -30.42 -2.19 14.60
C SER A 23 -31.07 -3.55 14.94
N ARG A 24 -30.83 -4.60 14.12
CA ARG A 24 -31.28 -5.96 14.43
C ARG A 24 -30.72 -6.50 15.75
N ALA A 25 -29.46 -6.21 16.03
CA ALA A 25 -28.80 -6.68 17.23
C ALA A 25 -29.35 -5.97 18.49
N VAL A 26 -29.68 -4.67 18.39
CA VAL A 26 -30.39 -3.91 19.44
C VAL A 26 -31.80 -4.47 19.63
N ALA A 27 -32.55 -4.72 18.56
CA ALA A 27 -33.90 -5.29 18.63
C ALA A 27 -33.92 -6.67 19.31
N ALA A 28 -32.95 -7.54 19.01
CA ALA A 28 -32.80 -8.84 19.68
C ALA A 28 -32.57 -8.67 21.18
N HIS A 29 -31.69 -7.75 21.59
CA HIS A 29 -31.46 -7.48 23.02
C HIS A 29 -32.69 -6.90 23.72
N LEU A 30 -33.45 -6.04 23.03
CA LEU A 30 -34.70 -5.49 23.55
C LEU A 30 -35.80 -6.54 23.72
N ALA A 31 -35.72 -7.70 23.05
CA ALA A 31 -36.63 -8.81 23.29
C ALA A 31 -36.34 -9.52 24.62
N GLU A 32 -35.09 -9.51 25.07
CA GLU A 32 -34.62 -10.28 26.23
C GLU A 32 -34.40 -9.42 27.49
N CYS A 33 -34.26 -8.10 27.37
CA CYS A 33 -33.88 -7.22 28.48
C CYS A 33 -34.95 -6.16 28.81
N ASP A 34 -35.64 -6.33 29.94
CA ASP A 34 -36.61 -5.36 30.46
C ASP A 34 -36.03 -3.99 30.78
N ALA A 35 -34.81 -3.95 31.35
CA ALA A 35 -34.17 -2.69 31.71
C ALA A 35 -33.93 -1.80 30.48
N CYS A 36 -33.44 -2.38 29.37
CA CYS A 36 -33.27 -1.66 28.11
C CYS A 36 -34.61 -1.25 27.47
N ARG A 37 -35.68 -2.04 27.64
CA ARG A 37 -37.04 -1.64 27.19
C ARG A 37 -37.55 -0.43 27.96
N HIS A 38 -37.34 -0.41 29.26
CA HIS A 38 -37.73 0.71 30.12
C HIS A 38 -36.98 1.99 29.74
N GLU A 39 -35.66 1.89 29.56
CA GLU A 39 -34.82 3.02 29.12
C GLU A 39 -35.29 3.57 27.77
N LEU A 40 -35.58 2.70 26.80
CA LEU A 40 -36.10 3.11 25.50
C LEU A 40 -37.47 3.79 25.62
N ALA A 41 -38.33 3.34 26.54
CA ALA A 41 -39.63 3.97 26.79
C ALA A 41 -39.46 5.38 27.39
N MET A 42 -38.51 5.56 28.32
CA MET A 42 -38.16 6.88 28.87
C MET A 42 -37.67 7.83 27.78
N LEU A 43 -36.77 7.37 26.90
CA LEU A 43 -36.29 8.17 25.75
C LEU A 43 -37.44 8.57 24.81
N ARG A 44 -38.38 7.66 24.52
CA ARG A 44 -39.58 7.97 23.72
C ARG A 44 -40.46 9.04 24.36
N GLN A 45 -40.63 8.99 25.68
CA GLN A 45 -41.40 10.01 26.41
C GLN A 45 -40.73 11.37 26.29
N VAL A 46 -39.40 11.44 26.51
CA VAL A 46 -38.65 12.70 26.36
C VAL A 46 -38.78 13.25 24.94
N LYS A 47 -38.59 12.41 23.91
CA LYS A 47 -38.76 12.80 22.50
C LYS A 47 -40.17 13.35 22.24
N GLY A 48 -41.21 12.67 22.72
CA GLY A 48 -42.59 13.13 22.58
C GLY A 48 -42.92 14.42 23.35
N LEU A 49 -42.16 14.78 24.38
CA LEU A 49 -42.26 16.10 25.03
C LEU A 49 -41.56 17.18 24.21
N LEU A 50 -40.39 16.87 23.64
CA LEU A 50 -39.65 17.79 22.78
C LEU A 50 -40.41 18.12 21.49
N GLU A 51 -41.07 17.14 20.89
CA GLU A 51 -41.90 17.32 19.68
C GLU A 51 -43.11 18.25 19.88
N ARG A 52 -43.49 18.54 21.14
CA ARG A 52 -44.58 19.49 21.46
C ARG A 52 -44.12 20.93 21.57
N LEU A 53 -42.80 21.19 21.53
CA LEU A 53 -42.32 22.56 21.55
C LEU A 53 -42.74 23.27 20.25
N PRO A 54 -43.06 24.57 20.33
CA PRO A 54 -43.35 25.34 19.14
C PRO A 54 -42.12 25.37 18.23
N GLU A 55 -42.34 25.22 16.94
CA GLU A 55 -41.29 25.39 15.95
C GLU A 55 -40.87 26.86 15.92
N VAL A 56 -39.58 27.11 16.11
CA VAL A 56 -38.99 28.44 16.12
C VAL A 56 -38.31 28.66 14.79
N GLU A 57 -38.82 29.61 14.00
CA GLU A 57 -38.18 29.99 12.74
C GLU A 57 -36.82 30.66 13.03
N PRO A 58 -35.70 30.15 12.48
CA PRO A 58 -34.40 30.75 12.73
C PRO A 58 -34.29 32.15 12.07
N PRO A 59 -33.54 33.10 12.67
CA PRO A 59 -33.38 34.44 12.11
C PRO A 59 -32.81 34.42 10.68
N GLN A 60 -33.27 35.34 9.82
CA GLN A 60 -32.82 35.41 8.42
C GLN A 60 -31.28 35.50 8.26
N ALA A 61 -30.60 36.14 9.20
CA ALA A 61 -29.13 36.23 9.20
C ALA A 61 -28.45 34.84 9.24
N VAL A 62 -29.05 33.88 9.96
CA VAL A 62 -28.56 32.49 10.03
C VAL A 62 -28.69 31.82 8.66
N TRP A 63 -29.85 31.99 8.00
CA TRP A 63 -30.09 31.47 6.66
C TRP A 63 -29.12 32.02 5.62
N HIS A 64 -28.83 33.33 5.66
CA HIS A 64 -27.87 33.95 4.76
C HIS A 64 -26.45 33.41 4.96
N GLY A 65 -26.01 33.29 6.22
CA GLY A 65 -24.70 32.72 6.53
C GLY A 65 -24.56 31.27 6.08
N LEU A 66 -25.59 30.45 6.30
CA LEU A 66 -25.60 29.05 5.86
C LEU A 66 -25.54 28.92 4.34
N ARG A 67 -26.38 29.66 3.61
CA ARG A 67 -26.38 29.65 2.14
C ARG A 67 -25.03 30.08 1.55
N ALA A 68 -24.40 31.08 2.16
CA ALA A 68 -23.08 31.53 1.72
C ALA A 68 -22.01 30.44 1.90
N ARG A 69 -22.06 29.67 3.00
CA ARG A 69 -21.12 28.57 3.27
C ARG A 69 -21.33 27.39 2.33
N LEU A 70 -22.58 26.95 2.15
CA LEU A 70 -22.91 25.88 1.21
C LEU A 70 -22.48 26.23 -0.22
N ALA A 71 -22.76 27.47 -0.66
CA ALA A 71 -22.34 27.93 -1.97
C ALA A 71 -20.80 28.03 -2.13
N ALA A 72 -20.05 28.23 -1.04
CA ALA A 72 -18.60 28.24 -1.08
C ALA A 72 -18.02 26.82 -1.22
N GLU A 73 -18.59 25.84 -0.52
CA GLU A 73 -18.20 24.43 -0.64
C GLU A 73 -18.48 23.86 -2.04
N ASP A 74 -19.65 24.17 -2.61
CA ASP A 74 -19.99 23.77 -3.98
C ASP A 74 -19.04 24.37 -5.02
N ARG A 75 -18.61 25.62 -4.83
CA ARG A 75 -17.65 26.27 -5.75
C ARG A 75 -16.24 25.67 -5.63
N ALA A 76 -15.83 25.25 -4.45
CA ALA A 76 -14.51 24.69 -4.22
C ALA A 76 -14.31 23.33 -4.94
N THR A 77 -15.35 22.51 -5.02
CA THR A 77 -15.29 21.21 -5.73
C THR A 77 -15.40 21.37 -7.25
N VAL A 78 -16.26 22.27 -7.74
CA VAL A 78 -16.43 22.49 -9.19
C VAL A 78 -15.19 23.13 -9.84
N THR A 79 -14.49 24.02 -9.12
CA THR A 79 -13.33 24.73 -9.68
C THR A 79 -12.14 23.80 -9.99
N ILE A 80 -11.86 22.77 -9.20
CA ILE A 80 -10.71 21.88 -9.45
C ILE A 80 -10.93 21.05 -10.72
N LEU A 81 -12.13 20.46 -10.89
CA LEU A 81 -12.47 19.63 -12.06
C LEU A 81 -12.50 20.44 -13.36
N ASP A 82 -13.06 21.66 -13.34
CA ASP A 82 -13.10 22.51 -14.53
C ASP A 82 -11.72 23.06 -14.89
N THR A 83 -10.87 23.38 -13.91
CA THR A 83 -9.50 23.83 -14.19
C THR A 83 -8.67 22.70 -14.80
N MET A 84 -8.82 21.46 -14.31
CA MET A 84 -8.15 20.29 -14.89
C MET A 84 -8.65 19.97 -16.31
N ARG A 85 -9.97 20.03 -16.57
CA ARG A 85 -10.54 19.84 -17.92
C ARG A 85 -10.10 20.94 -18.89
N ALA A 86 -10.07 22.20 -18.44
CA ALA A 86 -9.60 23.33 -19.25
C ALA A 86 -8.09 23.24 -19.55
N ALA A 87 -7.29 22.75 -18.60
CA ALA A 87 -5.87 22.48 -18.81
C ALA A 87 -5.65 21.33 -19.81
N PHE A 88 -6.45 20.25 -19.73
CA PHE A 88 -6.39 19.13 -20.66
C PHE A 88 -6.84 19.47 -22.10
N ARG A 89 -7.66 20.52 -22.27
CA ARG A 89 -7.99 21.07 -23.61
C ARG A 89 -6.83 21.78 -24.28
N ARG A 90 -5.73 22.08 -23.57
CA ARG A 90 -4.52 22.64 -24.20
C ARG A 90 -3.70 21.50 -24.81
N PRO A 91 -3.42 21.52 -26.12
CA PRO A 91 -2.73 20.41 -26.80
C PRO A 91 -1.33 20.14 -26.22
N ALA A 92 -0.68 21.15 -25.64
CA ALA A 92 0.60 21.02 -24.97
C ALA A 92 0.57 20.12 -23.71
N VAL A 93 -0.54 20.12 -22.96
CA VAL A 93 -0.66 19.32 -21.72
C VAL A 93 -0.90 17.84 -22.05
N ALA A 94 -1.68 17.57 -23.10
CA ALA A 94 -1.91 16.20 -23.60
C ALA A 94 -0.61 15.55 -24.11
N ALA A 95 0.25 16.31 -24.79
CA ALA A 95 1.53 15.81 -25.28
C ALA A 95 2.50 15.44 -24.14
N VAL A 96 2.56 16.26 -23.08
CA VAL A 96 3.41 15.98 -21.90
C VAL A 96 2.91 14.74 -21.15
N ALA A 97 1.59 14.60 -20.94
CA ALA A 97 1.02 13.44 -20.28
C ALA A 97 1.29 12.14 -21.06
N ALA A 98 1.12 12.16 -22.39
CA ALA A 98 1.43 11.02 -23.25
C ALA A 98 2.91 10.62 -23.19
N MET A 99 3.82 11.62 -23.15
CA MET A 99 5.25 11.38 -23.03
C MET A 99 5.64 10.75 -21.70
N VAL A 100 5.03 11.19 -20.59
CA VAL A 100 5.27 10.59 -19.25
C VAL A 100 4.80 9.14 -19.22
N VAL A 101 3.61 8.85 -19.75
CA VAL A 101 3.09 7.48 -19.84
C VAL A 101 4.01 6.60 -20.70
N LEU A 102 4.44 7.11 -21.86
CA LEU A 102 5.38 6.41 -22.74
C LEU A 102 6.70 6.11 -22.01
N LEU A 103 7.23 7.07 -21.24
CA LEU A 103 8.46 6.91 -20.48
C LEU A 103 8.32 5.84 -19.40
N LEU A 104 7.22 5.88 -18.64
CA LEU A 104 6.93 4.93 -17.56
C LEU A 104 6.76 3.49 -18.08
N VAL A 105 6.29 3.31 -19.32
CA VAL A 105 6.17 1.99 -19.96
C VAL A 105 7.49 1.56 -20.62
N ALA A 106 8.20 2.47 -21.28
CA ALA A 106 9.43 2.14 -22.00
C ALA A 106 10.61 1.84 -21.07
N LEU A 107 10.75 2.56 -19.96
CA LEU A 107 11.83 2.37 -18.96
C LEU A 107 11.92 0.92 -18.43
N PRO A 108 10.84 0.29 -17.92
CA PRO A 108 10.90 -1.09 -17.44
C PRO A 108 11.15 -2.10 -18.57
N LEU A 109 10.67 -1.83 -19.79
CA LEU A 109 10.91 -2.69 -20.96
C LEU A 109 12.38 -2.67 -21.40
N VAL A 110 13.04 -1.52 -21.32
CA VAL A 110 14.47 -1.38 -21.62
C VAL A 110 15.30 -2.00 -20.50
N LYS A 111 14.95 -1.73 -19.24
CA LYS A 111 15.66 -2.28 -18.07
C LYS A 111 15.59 -3.81 -18.02
N GLY A 112 14.41 -4.40 -18.23
CA GLY A 112 14.25 -5.86 -18.26
C GLY A 112 15.01 -6.56 -19.40
N ARG A 113 15.38 -5.83 -20.47
CA ARG A 113 16.22 -6.36 -21.55
C ARG A 113 17.71 -6.35 -21.18
N ILE A 114 18.16 -5.33 -20.44
CA ILE A 114 19.54 -5.22 -19.96
C ILE A 114 19.80 -6.23 -18.84
N ASP A 115 18.86 -6.40 -17.91
CA ASP A 115 18.96 -7.37 -16.81
C ASP A 115 19.08 -8.83 -17.34
N ARG A 116 18.41 -9.15 -18.46
CA ARG A 116 18.57 -10.46 -19.13
C ARG A 116 19.94 -10.68 -19.75
N LEU A 117 20.61 -9.62 -20.20
CA LEU A 117 21.97 -9.72 -20.74
C LEU A 117 23.00 -9.89 -19.61
N GLN A 118 22.82 -9.21 -18.47
CA GLN A 118 23.69 -9.38 -17.30
C GLN A 118 23.52 -10.73 -16.61
N ALA A 119 22.32 -11.32 -16.64
CA ALA A 119 22.10 -12.68 -16.12
C ALA A 119 22.90 -13.77 -16.86
N ALA A 120 23.31 -13.52 -18.10
CA ALA A 120 24.16 -14.46 -18.85
C ALA A 120 25.64 -14.43 -18.39
N ASP A 121 26.12 -13.28 -17.90
CA ASP A 121 27.51 -13.12 -17.41
C ASP A 121 27.73 -13.77 -16.04
N ILE A 122 26.67 -13.89 -15.24
CA ILE A 122 26.69 -14.51 -13.90
C ILE A 122 27.11 -15.99 -13.95
N GLY A 123 26.88 -16.69 -15.07
CA GLY A 123 27.14 -18.12 -15.20
C GLY A 123 28.63 -18.51 -15.15
N VAL A 124 29.51 -17.69 -15.71
CA VAL A 124 30.95 -18.02 -15.77
C VAL A 124 31.62 -17.83 -14.42
N ASP A 125 31.32 -16.72 -13.74
CA ASP A 125 31.96 -16.36 -12.46
C ASP A 125 31.50 -17.28 -11.32
N LEU A 126 30.23 -17.70 -11.32
CA LEU A 126 29.72 -18.71 -10.39
C LEU A 126 30.35 -20.09 -10.61
N TYR A 127 30.51 -20.50 -11.87
CA TYR A 127 31.15 -21.78 -12.19
C TYR A 127 32.61 -21.80 -11.74
N VAL A 128 33.37 -20.74 -12.03
CA VAL A 128 34.77 -20.61 -11.60
C VAL A 128 34.89 -20.63 -10.08
N ARG A 129 34.02 -19.91 -9.37
CA ARG A 129 34.03 -19.86 -7.90
C ARG A 129 33.67 -21.21 -7.26
N GLU A 130 32.67 -21.91 -7.78
CA GLU A 130 32.28 -23.23 -7.26
C GLU A 130 33.38 -24.26 -7.51
N HIS A 131 34.00 -24.24 -8.69
CA HIS A 131 35.11 -25.13 -9.02
C HIS A 131 36.34 -24.84 -8.15
N ALA A 132 36.64 -23.56 -7.90
CA ALA A 132 37.72 -23.14 -7.01
C ALA A 132 37.48 -23.58 -5.56
N LEU A 133 36.24 -23.62 -5.07
CA LEU A 133 35.93 -24.12 -3.72
C LEU A 133 36.01 -25.65 -3.62
N GLN A 134 35.62 -26.37 -4.68
CA GLN A 134 35.73 -27.82 -4.74
C GLN A 134 37.18 -28.30 -4.77
N SER A 135 38.07 -27.57 -5.47
CA SER A 135 39.50 -27.93 -5.54
C SER A 135 40.25 -27.70 -4.23
N VAL A 136 39.73 -26.91 -3.28
CA VAL A 136 40.33 -26.73 -1.94
C VAL A 136 40.29 -28.02 -1.10
N VAL A 137 39.35 -28.93 -1.37
CA VAL A 137 39.16 -30.15 -0.56
C VAL A 137 40.29 -31.16 -0.77
N ASP A 138 40.99 -31.10 -1.91
CA ASP A 138 42.20 -31.89 -2.19
C ASP A 138 43.36 -30.98 -2.63
N PRO A 139 43.97 -30.21 -1.70
CA PRO A 139 44.96 -29.16 -2.00
C PRO A 139 46.20 -29.64 -2.78
N PHE A 140 46.47 -30.95 -2.73
CA PHE A 140 47.67 -31.57 -3.30
C PHE A 140 47.42 -32.37 -4.58
N VAL A 141 46.16 -32.53 -5.00
CA VAL A 141 45.81 -33.33 -6.19
C VAL A 141 45.75 -32.47 -7.46
N ASP A 142 45.46 -31.18 -7.32
CA ASP A 142 45.33 -30.26 -8.46
C ASP A 142 46.59 -29.38 -8.66
N ARG A 143 47.20 -29.51 -9.84
CA ARG A 143 48.39 -28.76 -10.24
C ARG A 143 48.11 -27.27 -10.39
N ALA A 144 46.88 -26.89 -10.79
CA ALA A 144 46.50 -25.49 -10.96
C ALA A 144 46.45 -24.75 -9.61
N TYR A 145 45.94 -25.42 -8.58
CA TYR A 145 45.87 -24.89 -7.22
C TYR A 145 47.27 -24.80 -6.58
N LEU A 146 48.13 -25.79 -6.80
CA LEU A 146 49.51 -25.76 -6.33
C LEU A 146 50.33 -24.63 -6.96
N GLY A 147 50.13 -24.34 -8.25
CA GLY A 147 50.78 -23.20 -8.92
C GLY A 147 50.31 -21.84 -8.40
N LEU A 148 49.07 -21.76 -7.91
CA LEU A 148 48.53 -20.54 -7.30
C LEU A 148 49.08 -20.28 -5.89
N LEU A 149 49.27 -21.35 -5.10
CA LEU A 149 49.72 -21.25 -3.70
C LEU A 149 51.24 -21.30 -3.54
N ILE A 150 51.96 -21.94 -4.47
CA ILE A 150 53.38 -22.23 -4.35
C ILE A 150 54.06 -21.85 -5.66
N GLY A 151 54.99 -20.89 -5.63
CA GLY A 151 55.74 -20.49 -6.81
C GLY A 151 56.54 -21.66 -7.44
N ASP A 152 56.80 -21.56 -8.75
CA ASP A 152 57.39 -22.61 -9.59
C ASP A 152 58.64 -23.29 -9.04
N ALA A 153 59.47 -22.55 -8.30
CA ALA A 153 60.71 -23.07 -7.71
C ALA A 153 60.45 -24.18 -6.65
N ASN A 154 59.39 -24.06 -5.87
CA ASN A 154 59.03 -25.04 -4.84
C ASN A 154 58.28 -26.26 -5.44
N LEU A 155 57.55 -26.07 -6.53
CA LEU A 155 56.93 -27.16 -7.30
C LEU A 155 57.97 -28.11 -7.89
N ALA A 156 59.09 -27.56 -8.38
CA ALA A 156 60.21 -28.37 -8.87
C ALA A 156 60.85 -29.23 -7.75
N LEU A 157 60.94 -28.71 -6.52
CA LEU A 157 61.49 -29.43 -5.36
C LEU A 157 60.56 -30.58 -4.89
N ALA A 158 59.25 -30.46 -5.08
CA ALA A 158 58.27 -31.51 -4.77
C ALA A 158 58.25 -32.67 -5.80
N GLY A 159 59.17 -32.67 -6.78
CA GLY A 159 59.31 -33.73 -7.79
C GLY A 159 58.35 -33.62 -8.98
N ALA A 160 57.59 -32.52 -9.09
CA ALA A 160 56.74 -32.28 -10.25
C ALA A 160 57.62 -32.00 -11.48
N ARG A 161 57.55 -32.86 -12.50
CA ARG A 161 58.31 -32.67 -13.74
C ARG A 161 57.75 -31.47 -14.50
N ARG A 162 58.64 -30.51 -14.85
CA ARG A 162 58.37 -29.51 -15.89
C ARG A 162 58.04 -30.25 -17.18
N THR A 163 56.87 -30.00 -17.74
CA THR A 163 56.61 -30.26 -19.16
C THR A 163 57.35 -29.15 -19.93
N PRO A 164 58.35 -29.48 -20.76
CA PRO A 164 59.12 -28.46 -21.46
C PRO A 164 58.21 -27.86 -22.56
N GLY A 165 57.78 -26.62 -22.39
CA GLY A 165 56.92 -25.96 -23.36
C GLY A 165 56.50 -24.53 -23.03
N GLU A 166 56.48 -24.13 -21.76
CA GLU A 166 56.05 -22.78 -21.37
C GLU A 166 57.18 -22.06 -20.61
N GLU A 167 57.88 -21.20 -21.35
CA GLU A 167 58.71 -20.11 -20.84
C GLU A 167 57.82 -18.87 -20.54
N PRO A 168 58.29 -17.94 -19.70
CA PRO A 168 57.46 -17.10 -18.82
C PRO A 168 56.60 -16.03 -19.50
#